data_AF-A0AA40DB58-F1
#
_entry.id   AF-A0AA40DB58-F1
#
_cell.length_a   1.000
_cell.length_b   1.000
_cell.length_c   1.000
_cell.angle_alpha   90.00
_cell.angle_beta   90.00
_cell.angle_gamma   90.00
#
_symmetry.space_group_name_H-M   'P 1'
#
loop_
_entity.id
_entity.type
_entity.pdbx_description
1 polymer ?
#
loop_
_entity_poly.entity_id
_entity_poly.type
_entity_poly.pdbx_seq_one_letter_code
_entity_poly.pdbx_strand_id
1 'polypeptide(L)'
;MIVSVIALLTIFIGAVAGDLVVKNHCNANVYIYLSEHGSCNFGKGGLCFKEPWNIAQGGSERLPIRKRDMGVSVKMSKGDPDFKSGLFQFEYCHTEGRDPYNGLYWNLSDLDGKGASLVGSPFYHDHVKVTPSGRGFGQGDCVTIRCAADQTCYNSFQFPEDNVNVNYCPLDTGDFTIDLCLSKQDLDAGNDRTGNDGGTQRMGGGPQAPDPEDTILGCSGKPYPVPQEPIPM
;
A
#
# COMPACT_ATOMS: atom_id res chain seq x y z
N MET A 1 -34.05 -47.25 -5.55
CA MET A 1 -33.87 -45.81 -5.29
C MET A 1 -32.39 -45.56 -5.09
N ILE A 2 -31.72 -44.97 -6.08
CA ILE A 2 -30.29 -44.63 -6.01
C ILE A 2 -30.22 -43.18 -5.55
N VAL A 3 -29.79 -42.96 -4.30
CA VAL A 3 -29.52 -41.62 -3.78
C VAL A 3 -28.10 -41.27 -4.19
N SER A 4 -27.95 -40.54 -5.30
CA SER A 4 -26.67 -39.94 -5.68
C SER A 4 -26.34 -38.81 -4.72
N VAL A 5 -25.38 -39.05 -3.84
CA VAL A 5 -24.76 -38.01 -3.01
C VAL A 5 -23.77 -37.27 -3.91
N ILE A 6 -24.18 -36.10 -4.41
CA ILE A 6 -23.27 -35.16 -5.07
C ILE A 6 -22.43 -34.51 -3.96
N ALA A 7 -21.21 -34.99 -3.78
CA ALA A 7 -20.23 -34.33 -2.92
C ALA A 7 -19.77 -33.05 -3.63
N LEU A 8 -20.24 -31.89 -3.14
CA LEU A 8 -19.66 -30.60 -3.52
C LEU A 8 -18.25 -30.52 -2.96
N LEU A 9 -17.26 -30.67 -3.83
CA LEU A 9 -15.86 -30.42 -3.53
C LEU A 9 -15.64 -28.90 -3.49
N THR A 10 -15.81 -28.30 -2.31
CA THR A 10 -15.47 -26.89 -2.09
C THR A 10 -13.95 -26.74 -2.07
N ILE A 11 -13.37 -26.31 -3.20
CA ILE A 11 -11.95 -25.95 -3.25
C ILE A 11 -11.80 -24.65 -2.46
N PHE A 12 -11.37 -24.75 -1.20
CA PHE A 12 -10.86 -23.59 -0.46
C PHE A 12 -9.51 -23.23 -1.05
N ILE A 13 -9.50 -22.31 -2.01
CA ILE A 13 -8.29 -21.59 -2.39
C ILE A 13 -7.96 -20.71 -1.18
N GLY A 14 -7.06 -21.18 -0.32
CA GLY A 14 -6.54 -20.37 0.78
C GLY A 14 -5.91 -19.12 0.17
N ALA A 15 -6.48 -17.95 0.45
CA ALA A 15 -5.91 -16.68 0.04
C ALA A 15 -4.59 -16.49 0.79
N VAL A 16 -3.48 -16.77 0.11
CA VAL A 16 -2.15 -16.37 0.56
C VAL A 16 -2.09 -14.85 0.38
N ALA A 17 -1.55 -14.10 1.35
CA ALA A 17 -1.28 -12.66 1.15
C ALA A 17 -0.58 -12.47 -0.20
N GLY A 18 -1.12 -11.57 -1.02
CA GLY A 18 -0.74 -11.44 -2.41
C GLY A 18 0.61 -10.75 -2.59
N ASP A 19 0.93 -10.48 -3.84
CA ASP A 19 2.12 -9.72 -4.20
C ASP A 19 1.77 -8.23 -4.35
N LEU A 20 2.79 -7.39 -4.20
CA LEU A 20 2.79 -6.03 -4.71
C LEU A 20 3.28 -6.03 -6.16
N VAL A 21 2.38 -5.74 -7.09
CA VAL A 21 2.66 -5.66 -8.52
C VAL A 21 2.84 -4.20 -8.90
N VAL A 22 4.05 -3.82 -9.32
CA VAL A 22 4.34 -2.48 -9.80
C VAL A 22 4.39 -2.49 -11.32
N LYS A 23 3.57 -1.66 -11.96
CA LYS A 23 3.47 -1.51 -13.41
C LYS A 23 3.97 -0.14 -13.83
N ASN A 24 4.93 -0.13 -14.76
CA ASN A 24 5.56 1.08 -15.25
C ASN A 24 4.98 1.48 -16.61
N HIS A 25 4.06 2.44 -16.63
CA HIS A 25 3.53 3.04 -17.86
C HIS A 25 4.30 4.32 -18.26
N CYS A 26 5.35 4.67 -17.52
CA CYS A 26 6.14 5.87 -17.77
C CYS A 26 6.97 5.74 -19.04
N ASN A 27 7.34 6.87 -19.63
CA ASN A 27 8.30 6.95 -20.74
C ASN A 27 9.78 6.85 -20.27
N ALA A 28 10.00 6.30 -19.08
CA ALA A 28 11.31 6.15 -18.46
C ALA A 28 11.31 4.86 -17.62
N ASN A 29 12.49 4.35 -17.32
CA ASN A 29 12.63 3.24 -16.36
C ASN A 29 12.20 3.70 -14.96
N VAL A 30 11.66 2.78 -14.17
CA VAL A 30 11.39 2.98 -12.74
C VAL A 30 12.31 2.08 -11.95
N TYR A 31 12.92 2.64 -10.90
CA TYR A 31 13.82 1.92 -10.01
C TYR A 31 13.16 1.73 -8.65
N ILE A 32 13.35 0.54 -8.06
CA ILE A 32 12.77 0.19 -6.76
C ILE A 32 13.83 -0.21 -5.76
N TYR A 33 13.66 0.26 -4.52
CA TYR A 33 14.26 -0.31 -3.33
C TYR A 33 13.19 -0.75 -2.33
N LEU A 34 13.53 -1.73 -1.50
CA LEU A 34 12.78 -2.06 -0.31
C LEU A 34 13.59 -1.61 0.91
N SER A 35 12.93 -1.09 1.94
CA SER A 35 13.52 -0.92 3.27
C SER A 35 12.59 -1.58 4.29
N GLU A 36 13.17 -2.23 5.29
CA GLU A 36 12.42 -2.89 6.35
C GLU A 36 12.78 -2.29 7.69
N HIS A 37 11.80 -1.91 8.52
CA HIS A 37 12.02 -1.45 9.89
C HIS A 37 13.08 -0.34 10.02
N GLY A 38 13.06 0.63 9.10
CA GLY A 38 14.04 1.72 9.06
C GLY A 38 15.48 1.29 8.79
N SER A 39 15.71 0.05 8.34
CA SER A 39 17.02 -0.45 7.95
C SER A 39 17.45 0.08 6.57
N CYS A 40 18.59 -0.41 6.08
CA CYS A 40 19.12 -0.05 4.78
C CYS A 40 18.13 -0.34 3.62
N ASN A 41 18.40 0.25 2.46
CA ASN A 41 17.69 -0.09 1.23
C ASN A 41 18.26 -1.40 0.66
N PHE A 42 17.40 -2.36 0.33
CA PHE A 42 17.72 -3.62 -0.34
C PHE A 42 17.23 -3.58 -1.79
N GLY A 43 18.08 -4.05 -2.70
CA GLY A 43 17.75 -4.21 -4.12
C GLY A 43 17.58 -5.68 -4.52
N LYS A 44 17.75 -5.97 -5.82
CA LYS A 44 17.64 -7.31 -6.40
C LYS A 44 18.71 -8.23 -5.82
N GLY A 45 18.32 -9.10 -4.90
CA GLY A 45 19.21 -10.02 -4.17
C GLY A 45 19.29 -9.80 -2.67
N GLY A 46 18.51 -8.87 -2.10
CA GLY A 46 18.19 -8.84 -0.67
C GLY A 46 19.33 -8.44 0.27
N LEU A 47 20.43 -7.89 -0.25
CA LEU A 47 21.50 -7.29 0.56
C LEU A 47 21.41 -5.77 0.52
N CYS A 48 21.84 -5.12 1.61
CA CYS A 48 21.89 -3.66 1.70
C CYS A 48 22.68 -3.06 0.54
N PHE A 49 22.17 -1.96 -0.03
CA PHE A 49 22.82 -1.14 -1.06
C PHE A 49 23.22 -1.92 -2.32
N LYS A 50 22.50 -2.99 -2.65
CA LYS A 50 22.59 -3.67 -3.96
C LYS A 50 21.86 -2.91 -5.05
N GLU A 51 22.07 -3.33 -6.30
CA GLU A 51 21.37 -2.80 -7.47
C GLU A 51 19.85 -2.81 -7.29
N PRO A 52 19.16 -1.69 -7.57
CA PRO A 52 17.71 -1.61 -7.45
C PRO A 52 17.04 -2.57 -8.44
N TRP A 53 15.77 -2.92 -8.18
CA TRP A 53 14.97 -3.46 -9.28
C TRP A 53 14.83 -2.37 -10.35
N ASN A 54 14.95 -2.76 -11.61
CA ASN A 54 14.77 -1.86 -12.74
C ASN A 54 13.58 -2.36 -13.55
N ILE A 55 12.51 -1.58 -13.56
CA ILE A 55 11.32 -1.82 -14.37
C ILE A 55 11.46 -0.98 -15.64
N ALA A 56 11.76 -1.64 -16.75
CA ALA A 56 11.79 -0.98 -18.05
C ALA A 56 10.44 -0.32 -18.38
N GLN A 57 10.47 0.67 -19.27
CA GLN A 57 9.24 1.26 -19.83
C GLN A 57 8.27 0.17 -20.34
N GLY A 58 7.01 0.25 -19.91
CA GLY A 58 5.96 -0.73 -20.24
C GLY A 58 6.07 -2.06 -19.48
N GLY A 59 7.06 -2.20 -18.60
CA GLY A 59 7.31 -3.41 -17.82
C GLY A 59 6.52 -3.48 -16.51
N SER A 60 6.68 -4.61 -15.81
CA SER A 60 6.16 -4.80 -14.47
C SER A 60 7.10 -5.63 -13.62
N GLU A 61 7.07 -5.42 -12.30
CA GLU A 61 7.76 -6.26 -11.32
C GLU A 61 6.76 -6.73 -10.26
N ARG A 62 7.01 -7.94 -9.73
CA ARG A 62 6.17 -8.56 -8.70
C ARG A 62 7.01 -8.76 -7.46
N LEU A 63 6.66 -8.05 -6.40
CA LEU A 63 7.36 -8.05 -5.12
C LEU A 63 6.50 -8.78 -4.09
N PRO A 64 6.98 -9.86 -3.48
CA PRO A 64 6.19 -10.57 -2.48
C PRO A 64 5.92 -9.68 -1.27
N ILE A 65 4.65 -9.55 -0.87
CA ILE A 65 4.30 -8.89 0.40
C ILE A 65 4.88 -9.74 1.52
N ARG A 66 5.81 -9.15 2.26
CA ARG A 66 6.48 -9.81 3.36
C ARG A 66 5.55 -9.91 4.57
N LYS A 67 5.23 -11.14 4.95
CA LYS A 67 4.41 -11.47 6.13
C LYS A 67 5.26 -11.49 7.39
N ARG A 68 5.67 -10.32 7.84
CA ARG A 68 6.41 -10.14 9.07
C ARG A 68 5.79 -8.95 9.77
N ASP A 69 5.61 -9.03 11.09
CA ASP A 69 5.14 -7.91 11.92
C ASP A 69 6.20 -6.79 11.98
N MET A 70 6.60 -6.26 10.83
CA MET A 70 7.59 -5.19 10.65
C MET A 70 7.21 -4.32 9.44
N GLY A 71 7.53 -3.02 9.56
CA GLY A 71 7.23 -2.05 8.52
C GLY A 71 8.07 -2.29 7.30
N VAL A 72 7.46 -2.20 6.13
CA VAL A 72 8.15 -2.27 4.84
C VAL A 72 7.81 -1.03 4.04
N SER A 73 8.84 -0.37 3.50
CA SER A 73 8.70 0.73 2.56
C SER A 73 9.22 0.28 1.19
N VAL A 74 8.33 0.33 0.19
CA VAL A 74 8.67 0.13 -1.23
C VAL A 74 8.88 1.50 -1.86
N LYS A 75 10.14 1.84 -2.08
CA LYS A 75 10.58 3.16 -2.56
C LYS A 75 10.79 3.10 -4.06
N MET A 76 10.17 4.03 -4.78
CA MET A 76 10.17 4.09 -6.24
C MET A 76 10.73 5.44 -6.71
N SER A 77 11.62 5.41 -7.70
CA SER A 77 12.14 6.61 -8.36
C SER A 77 12.03 6.50 -9.89
N LYS A 78 11.74 7.61 -10.56
CA LYS A 78 11.48 7.66 -12.00
C LYS A 78 12.71 8.16 -12.76
N GLY A 79 13.26 7.31 -13.63
CA GLY A 79 14.40 7.65 -14.48
C GLY A 79 15.73 7.80 -13.75
N ASP A 80 15.75 7.63 -12.43
CA ASP A 80 16.92 7.88 -11.58
C ASP A 80 17.28 6.65 -10.73
N PRO A 81 18.33 5.89 -11.10
CA PRO A 81 18.76 4.72 -10.34
C PRO A 81 19.43 5.07 -9.00
N ASP A 82 19.83 6.33 -8.80
CA ASP A 82 20.49 6.80 -7.58
C ASP A 82 19.50 7.41 -6.56
N PHE A 83 18.21 7.55 -6.92
CA PHE A 83 17.15 8.11 -6.06
C PHE A 83 17.44 9.55 -5.57
N LYS A 84 18.23 10.32 -6.32
CA LYS A 84 18.56 11.73 -6.03
C LYS A 84 17.43 12.69 -6.38
N SER A 85 16.58 12.33 -7.34
CA SER A 85 15.40 13.06 -7.80
C SER A 85 14.21 12.94 -6.85
N GLY A 86 14.37 12.21 -5.74
CA GLY A 86 13.31 11.93 -4.77
C GLY A 86 12.69 10.56 -4.97
N LEU A 87 11.78 10.22 -4.06
CA LEU A 87 11.16 8.91 -3.99
C LEU A 87 9.66 9.02 -3.65
N PHE A 88 8.89 8.13 -4.25
CA PHE A 88 7.50 7.84 -3.90
C PHE A 88 7.48 6.51 -3.17
N GLN A 89 6.70 6.39 -2.09
CA GLN A 89 6.70 5.21 -1.24
C GLN A 89 5.31 4.58 -1.17
N PHE A 90 5.27 3.26 -1.27
CA PHE A 90 4.19 2.45 -0.74
C PHE A 90 4.68 1.79 0.53
N GLU A 91 4.13 2.19 1.67
CA GLU A 91 4.53 1.65 2.96
C GLU A 91 3.45 0.71 3.47
N TYR A 92 3.84 -0.43 4.03
CA TYR A 92 2.89 -1.36 4.61
C TYR A 92 3.43 -2.10 5.83
N CYS A 93 2.50 -2.60 6.64
CA CYS A 93 2.72 -3.46 7.78
C CYS A 93 1.72 -4.62 7.70
N HIS A 94 2.22 -5.86 7.71
CA HIS A 94 1.38 -7.07 7.71
C HIS A 94 1.35 -7.66 9.12
N THR A 95 0.17 -7.74 9.71
CA THR A 95 -0.05 -8.23 11.08
C THR A 95 -0.94 -9.46 11.06
N GLU A 96 -0.42 -10.60 11.52
CA GLU A 96 -1.16 -11.87 11.57
C GLU A 96 -1.07 -12.48 12.98
N GLY A 97 -2.19 -13.01 13.49
CA GLY A 97 -2.28 -13.55 14.85
C GLY A 97 -2.40 -12.50 15.96
N ARG A 98 -2.66 -11.24 15.62
CA ARG A 98 -2.85 -10.11 16.55
C ARG A 98 -4.29 -9.59 16.46
N ASP A 99 -5.24 -10.26 17.09
CA ASP A 99 -6.62 -9.76 17.19
C ASP A 99 -6.70 -8.52 18.11
N PRO A 100 -7.42 -7.42 17.79
CA PRO A 100 -8.24 -7.15 16.58
C PRO A 100 -7.48 -6.56 15.37
N TYR A 101 -6.16 -6.47 15.46
CA TYR A 101 -5.28 -5.83 14.48
C TYR A 101 -4.82 -6.76 13.34
N ASN A 102 -5.57 -7.81 13.00
CA ASN A 102 -5.18 -8.73 11.93
C ASN A 102 -5.43 -8.11 10.56
N GLY A 103 -4.39 -7.81 9.79
CA GLY A 103 -4.55 -7.25 8.45
C GLY A 103 -3.27 -6.69 7.85
N LEU A 104 -3.45 -5.89 6.82
CA LEU A 104 -2.41 -5.12 6.16
C LEU A 104 -2.74 -3.64 6.31
N TYR A 105 -1.92 -2.95 7.09
CA TYR A 105 -1.98 -1.49 7.22
C TYR A 105 -1.03 -0.89 6.19
N TRP A 106 -1.46 0.11 5.44
CA TRP A 106 -0.67 0.66 4.35
C TRP A 106 -0.95 2.13 4.09
N ASN A 107 0.03 2.82 3.50
CA ASN A 107 -0.14 4.19 3.03
C ASN A 107 0.58 4.37 1.68
N LEU A 108 0.29 5.51 1.07
CA LEU A 108 1.23 6.13 0.14
C LEU A 108 1.98 7.23 0.87
N SER A 109 3.21 7.50 0.47
CA SER A 109 3.99 8.58 1.04
C SER A 109 4.80 9.31 -0.03
N ASP A 110 4.54 10.61 -0.09
CA ASP A 110 5.27 11.63 -0.85
C ASP A 110 6.31 12.33 0.06
N LEU A 111 6.47 11.83 1.29
CA LEU A 111 7.61 12.17 2.13
C LEU A 111 8.87 11.69 1.43
N ASP A 112 9.83 12.60 1.31
CA ASP A 112 11.10 12.46 0.60
C ASP A 112 11.04 12.58 -0.93
N GLY A 113 9.89 12.94 -1.51
CA GLY A 113 9.74 13.02 -2.96
C GLY A 113 10.46 14.19 -3.65
N LYS A 114 10.99 15.17 -2.90
CA LYS A 114 11.91 16.21 -3.41
C LYS A 114 13.31 16.14 -2.76
N GLY A 115 13.62 15.04 -2.10
CA GLY A 115 14.81 14.86 -1.27
C GLY A 115 14.44 14.67 0.20
N ALA A 116 15.41 14.31 1.03
CA ALA A 116 15.17 13.91 2.42
C ALA A 116 14.32 14.92 3.21
N SER A 117 13.20 14.43 3.74
CA SER A 117 12.17 15.16 4.48
C SER A 117 11.52 16.31 3.71
N LEU A 118 11.63 16.32 2.38
CA LEU A 118 10.98 17.30 1.51
C LEU A 118 9.84 16.65 0.72
N VAL A 119 8.66 17.20 0.93
CA VAL A 119 7.41 16.71 0.35
C VAL A 119 7.36 16.93 -1.16
N GLY A 120 6.94 15.90 -1.88
CA GLY A 120 6.59 15.95 -3.28
C GLY A 120 6.56 14.54 -3.86
N SER A 121 6.67 14.42 -5.17
CA SER A 121 6.72 13.09 -5.78
C SER A 121 7.54 13.13 -7.06
N PRO A 122 8.40 12.14 -7.33
CA PRO A 122 8.98 11.97 -8.67
C PRO A 122 7.91 11.70 -9.74
N PHE A 123 6.68 11.39 -9.31
CA PHE A 123 5.50 11.16 -10.15
C PHE A 123 4.48 12.31 -10.09
N TYR A 124 4.86 13.51 -9.63
CA TYR A 124 3.90 14.63 -9.47
C TYR A 124 3.15 14.97 -10.76
N HIS A 125 3.81 14.87 -11.91
CA HIS A 125 3.23 15.15 -13.23
C HIS A 125 2.53 13.95 -13.86
N ASP A 126 2.33 12.87 -13.09
CA ASP A 126 1.86 11.59 -13.58
C ASP A 126 0.64 11.12 -12.77
N HIS A 127 -0.23 10.35 -13.42
CA HIS A 127 -1.31 9.68 -12.70
C HIS A 127 -0.79 8.39 -12.05
N VAL A 128 -1.03 8.23 -10.75
CA VAL A 128 -0.69 7.02 -10.00
C VAL A 128 -1.97 6.41 -9.44
N LYS A 129 -2.08 5.09 -9.51
CA LYS A 129 -3.22 4.33 -8.97
C LYS A 129 -2.74 3.13 -8.19
N VAL A 130 -3.29 2.91 -7.00
CA VAL A 130 -3.06 1.70 -6.21
C VAL A 130 -4.37 0.96 -5.99
N THR A 131 -4.43 -0.29 -6.42
CA THR A 131 -5.64 -1.12 -6.44
C THR A 131 -5.41 -2.45 -5.71
N PRO A 132 -6.06 -2.68 -4.55
CA PRO A 132 -6.15 -4.01 -3.94
C PRO A 132 -7.09 -4.92 -4.75
N SER A 133 -6.96 -6.26 -4.66
CA SER A 133 -7.68 -7.19 -5.57
C SER A 133 -8.42 -8.35 -4.91
N GLY A 134 -8.26 -8.56 -3.61
CA GLY A 134 -8.84 -9.69 -2.87
C GLY A 134 -10.20 -9.38 -2.26
N ARG A 135 -10.72 -10.31 -1.44
CA ARG A 135 -12.11 -10.24 -0.95
C ARG A 135 -12.36 -9.06 0.01
N GLY A 136 -11.31 -8.60 0.69
CA GLY A 136 -11.35 -7.40 1.52
C GLY A 136 -11.43 -6.09 0.76
N PHE A 137 -11.21 -6.08 -0.57
CA PHE A 137 -11.28 -4.89 -1.39
C PHE A 137 -12.70 -4.28 -1.41
N GLY A 138 -12.77 -2.95 -1.32
CA GLY A 138 -14.01 -2.17 -1.28
C GLY A 138 -14.71 -2.18 0.08
N GLN A 139 -14.14 -2.83 1.10
CA GLN A 139 -14.66 -2.86 2.46
C GLN A 139 -13.89 -1.89 3.36
N GLY A 140 -14.63 -1.02 4.07
CA GLY A 140 -14.06 -0.04 4.99
C GLY A 140 -12.98 0.82 4.31
N ASP A 141 -11.76 0.72 4.84
CA ASP A 141 -10.59 1.49 4.39
C ASP A 141 -9.74 0.77 3.33
N CYS A 142 -10.16 -0.40 2.86
CA CYS A 142 -9.45 -1.17 1.84
C CYS A 142 -9.90 -0.75 0.43
N VAL A 143 -9.43 0.42 0.00
CA VAL A 143 -9.92 1.09 -1.21
C VAL A 143 -8.83 1.33 -2.26
N THR A 144 -9.26 1.65 -3.48
CA THR A 144 -8.37 2.15 -4.53
C THR A 144 -7.97 3.59 -4.23
N ILE A 145 -6.67 3.88 -4.22
CA ILE A 145 -6.16 5.26 -4.15
C ILE A 145 -5.78 5.72 -5.55
N ARG A 146 -6.23 6.93 -5.90
CA ARG A 146 -5.95 7.61 -7.18
C ARG A 146 -5.27 8.94 -6.88
N CYS A 147 -4.07 9.12 -7.40
CA CYS A 147 -3.35 10.39 -7.39
C CYS A 147 -3.38 10.99 -8.80
N ALA A 148 -3.97 12.17 -8.94
CA ALA A 148 -4.02 12.85 -10.23
C ALA A 148 -2.70 13.59 -10.50
N ALA A 149 -2.28 13.62 -11.76
CA ALA A 149 -1.17 14.45 -12.22
C ALA A 149 -1.41 15.92 -11.87
N ASP A 150 -0.33 16.63 -11.57
CA ASP A 150 -0.29 18.04 -11.23
C ASP A 150 -1.09 18.42 -9.97
N GLN A 151 -1.37 17.44 -9.11
CA GLN A 151 -2.10 17.63 -7.86
C GLN A 151 -1.39 16.92 -6.71
N THR A 152 -1.47 17.51 -5.52
CA THR A 152 -1.05 16.83 -4.30
C THR A 152 -1.94 15.61 -4.07
N CYS A 153 -1.33 14.44 -3.86
CA CYS A 153 -2.08 13.25 -3.52
C CYS A 153 -2.48 13.27 -2.04
N TYR A 154 -3.66 13.81 -1.72
CA TYR A 154 -4.12 13.95 -0.33
C TYR A 154 -4.28 12.64 0.44
N ASN A 155 -4.35 11.51 -0.27
CA ASN A 155 -4.38 10.16 0.31
C ASN A 155 -2.97 9.58 0.54
N SER A 156 -1.94 10.43 0.50
CA SER A 156 -0.55 10.07 0.79
C SER A 156 -0.01 10.97 1.89
N PHE A 157 0.94 10.46 2.66
CA PHE A 157 1.57 11.20 3.76
C PHE A 157 2.25 12.45 3.21
N GLN A 158 1.83 13.62 3.73
CA GLN A 158 2.40 14.92 3.36
C GLN A 158 3.30 15.51 4.45
N PHE A 159 3.30 14.95 5.65
CA PHE A 159 4.22 15.31 6.74
C PHE A 159 4.46 14.07 7.62
N PRO A 160 5.58 14.00 8.37
CA PRO A 160 5.92 12.80 9.16
C PRO A 160 4.82 12.36 10.15
N GLU A 161 4.03 13.30 10.66
CA GLU A 161 2.97 13.06 11.64
C GLU A 161 1.60 12.75 11.02
N ASP A 162 1.52 12.58 9.69
CA ASP A 162 0.27 12.34 8.96
C ASP A 162 -0.28 10.92 9.20
N ASN A 163 -1.00 10.73 10.31
CA ASN A 163 -1.56 9.42 10.68
C ASN A 163 -2.97 9.15 10.13
N VAL A 164 -3.62 10.14 9.50
CA VAL A 164 -5.00 10.00 8.98
C VAL A 164 -5.06 9.25 7.65
N ASN A 165 -3.92 9.16 6.96
CA ASN A 165 -3.78 8.56 5.64
C ASN A 165 -3.34 7.08 5.68
N VAL A 166 -3.36 6.44 6.85
CA VAL A 166 -3.16 4.99 6.98
C VAL A 166 -4.45 4.27 6.59
N ASN A 167 -4.33 3.30 5.71
CA ASN A 167 -5.42 2.46 5.20
C ASN A 167 -5.29 1.06 5.79
N TYR A 168 -6.42 0.38 5.93
CA TYR A 168 -6.48 -0.99 6.45
C TYR A 168 -7.11 -1.90 5.42
N CYS A 169 -6.53 -3.08 5.25
CA CYS A 169 -7.03 -4.15 4.40
C CYS A 169 -7.02 -5.47 5.18
N PRO A 170 -8.09 -6.28 5.13
CA PRO A 170 -8.08 -7.64 5.68
C PRO A 170 -6.96 -8.50 5.07
N LEU A 171 -6.54 -9.56 5.78
CA LEU A 171 -5.46 -10.45 5.32
C LEU A 171 -5.75 -11.15 3.98
N ASP A 172 -7.02 -11.22 3.56
CA ASP A 172 -7.45 -11.80 2.28
C ASP A 172 -7.63 -10.76 1.15
N THR A 173 -7.00 -9.58 1.29
CA THR A 173 -6.96 -8.50 0.29
C THR A 173 -6.17 -8.83 -0.99
N GLY A 174 -5.55 -10.01 -1.08
CA GLY A 174 -4.92 -10.47 -2.33
C GLY A 174 -3.75 -9.58 -2.76
N ASP A 175 -3.57 -9.42 -4.07
CA ASP A 175 -2.50 -8.59 -4.64
C ASP A 175 -2.84 -7.10 -4.51
N PHE A 176 -1.81 -6.28 -4.35
CA PHE A 176 -1.87 -4.84 -4.59
C PHE A 176 -1.24 -4.54 -5.94
N THR A 177 -1.89 -3.74 -6.77
CA THR A 177 -1.33 -3.24 -8.03
C THR A 177 -1.06 -1.76 -7.92
N ILE A 178 0.19 -1.33 -8.13
CA ILE A 178 0.59 0.07 -8.30
C ILE A 178 0.79 0.31 -9.80
N ASP A 179 -0.07 1.11 -10.40
CA ASP A 179 0.09 1.60 -11.76
C ASP A 179 0.70 3.00 -11.74
N LEU A 180 1.89 3.16 -12.32
CA LEU A 180 2.63 4.42 -12.41
C LEU A 180 2.49 5.02 -13.81
N CYS A 181 2.30 6.35 -13.90
CA CYS A 181 2.20 7.09 -15.16
C CYS A 181 1.05 6.65 -16.07
N LEU A 182 -0.13 6.39 -15.48
CA LEU A 182 -1.33 6.10 -16.24
C LEU A 182 -1.75 7.29 -17.11
N SER A 183 -2.49 6.97 -18.18
CA SER A 183 -3.30 8.00 -18.84
C SER A 183 -4.46 8.42 -17.92
N LYS A 184 -4.98 9.64 -18.11
CA LYS A 184 -6.20 10.07 -17.40
C LYS A 184 -7.37 9.11 -17.65
N GLN A 185 -7.51 8.62 -18.88
CA GLN A 185 -8.55 7.66 -19.22
C GLN A 185 -8.43 6.36 -18.42
N ASP A 186 -7.22 5.82 -18.25
CA ASP A 186 -6.98 4.58 -17.49
C ASP A 186 -7.08 4.76 -15.98
N LEU A 187 -6.83 5.98 -15.50
CA LEU A 187 -7.12 6.37 -14.11
C LEU A 187 -8.63 6.30 -13.84
N ASP A 188 -9.43 6.85 -14.77
CA ASP A 188 -10.88 6.97 -14.66
C ASP A 188 -11.62 5.66 -15.04
N ALA A 189 -11.05 4.82 -15.92
CA ALA A 189 -11.67 3.59 -16.43
C ALA A 189 -11.77 2.45 -15.38
N GLY A 190 -11.13 2.60 -14.23
CA GLY A 190 -11.35 1.73 -13.08
C GLY A 190 -12.65 2.11 -12.38
N ASN A 191 -13.79 1.82 -13.02
CA ASN A 191 -15.13 2.04 -12.47
C ASN A 191 -15.38 1.02 -11.34
N ASP A 192 -14.77 1.27 -10.18
CA ASP A 192 -15.00 0.50 -8.96
C ASP A 192 -16.47 0.68 -8.57
N ARG A 193 -17.24 -0.41 -8.63
CA ARG A 193 -18.66 -0.43 -8.26
C ARG A 193 -18.92 -0.20 -6.77
N THR A 194 -17.90 0.18 -6.01
CA THR A 194 -17.96 0.64 -4.62
C THR A 194 -17.48 2.09 -4.60
N GLY A 195 -18.37 3.01 -4.98
CA GLY A 195 -18.08 4.44 -5.13
C GLY A 195 -17.65 5.10 -3.82
N ASN A 196 -16.38 4.93 -3.46
CA ASN A 196 -15.70 5.71 -2.46
C ASN A 196 -14.38 6.20 -3.09
N ASP A 197 -14.52 7.07 -4.08
CA ASP A 197 -13.43 7.92 -4.53
C ASP A 197 -13.03 8.72 -3.28
N GLY A 198 -11.83 8.48 -2.76
CA GLY A 198 -11.34 8.98 -1.46
C GLY A 198 -11.22 10.50 -1.31
N GLY A 199 -12.09 11.29 -1.96
CA GLY A 199 -12.30 12.71 -1.74
C GLY A 199 -13.37 13.03 -0.68
N THR A 200 -14.08 12.03 -0.16
CA THR A 200 -15.00 12.23 0.98
C THR A 200 -14.24 12.06 2.28
N GLN A 201 -14.19 13.09 3.12
CA GLN A 201 -13.63 13.03 4.47
C GLN A 201 -14.16 11.77 5.19
N ARG A 202 -13.24 10.91 5.62
CA ARG A 202 -13.52 9.65 6.35
C ARG A 202 -14.39 9.95 7.58
N MET A 203 -15.62 9.44 7.59
CA MET A 203 -16.42 9.31 8.81
C MET A 203 -15.97 8.01 9.49
N GLY A 204 -15.21 8.15 10.58
CA GLY A 204 -14.50 7.07 11.26
C GLY A 204 -15.36 5.87 11.64
N GLY A 205 -14.87 4.66 11.30
CA GLY A 205 -15.50 3.39 11.67
C GLY A 205 -14.60 2.16 11.53
N GLY A 206 -13.37 2.28 11.02
CA GLY A 206 -12.37 1.22 11.05
C GLY A 206 -11.65 1.13 12.41
N PRO A 207 -11.00 0.00 12.74
CA PRO A 207 -10.11 -0.06 13.90
C PRO A 207 -9.06 1.05 13.77
N GLN A 208 -8.95 1.87 14.82
CA GLN A 208 -8.06 3.02 14.84
C GLN A 208 -6.62 2.56 14.56
N ALA A 209 -5.96 3.22 13.61
CA ALA A 209 -4.56 2.98 13.30
C ALA A 209 -3.68 3.18 14.55
N PRO A 210 -2.51 2.50 14.64
CA PRO A 210 -1.56 2.72 15.73
C PRO A 210 -1.07 4.19 15.82
N ASP A 211 -0.44 4.56 16.95
CA ASP A 211 -0.12 5.96 17.33
C ASP A 211 0.98 6.46 16.41
N PRO A 212 1.06 7.78 16.17
CA PRO A 212 2.04 8.33 15.26
C PRO A 212 3.49 8.13 15.73
N GLU A 213 3.74 7.77 17.00
CA GLU A 213 5.07 7.31 17.45
C GLU A 213 5.42 5.88 16.98
N ASP A 214 4.40 5.10 16.59
CA ASP A 214 4.43 3.80 15.91
C ASP A 214 4.02 3.99 14.43
N THR A 215 4.69 4.90 13.70
CA THR A 215 4.60 4.97 12.22
C THR A 215 4.72 3.58 11.59
N ILE A 216 4.27 3.37 10.35
CA ILE A 216 4.33 2.06 9.67
C ILE A 216 5.72 1.37 9.80
N LEU A 217 6.80 2.13 9.95
CA LEU A 217 8.16 1.65 10.23
C LEU A 217 8.30 0.80 11.52
N GLY A 218 7.43 1.01 12.51
CA GLY A 218 7.29 0.26 13.74
C GLY A 218 5.96 -0.47 13.81
N CYS A 219 5.84 -1.66 13.21
CA CYS A 219 4.75 -2.62 13.51
C CYS A 219 4.72 -3.10 14.97
N SER A 220 5.54 -2.51 15.85
CA SER A 220 5.63 -2.77 17.28
C SER A 220 4.46 -2.15 18.00
N GLY A 221 3.24 -2.58 17.67
CA GLY A 221 2.05 -2.18 18.37
C GLY A 221 2.27 -2.26 19.88
N LYS A 222 2.30 -1.10 20.54
CA LYS A 222 1.70 -1.05 21.86
C LYS A 222 0.19 -1.15 21.64
N PRO A 223 -0.51 -2.08 22.31
CA PRO A 223 -1.96 -2.13 22.22
C PRO A 223 -2.50 -0.78 22.67
N TYR A 224 -3.35 -0.16 21.85
CA TYR A 224 -4.10 0.99 22.32
C TYR A 224 -5.05 0.57 23.43
N PRO A 225 -5.30 1.44 24.42
CA PRO A 225 -6.50 1.31 25.22
C PRO A 225 -7.71 1.35 24.28
N VAL A 226 -8.45 0.25 24.24
CA VAL A 226 -9.80 0.19 23.66
C VAL A 226 -10.58 1.39 24.18
N PRO A 227 -11.32 2.14 23.34
CA PRO A 227 -12.26 3.15 23.84
C PRO A 227 -13.14 2.48 24.88
N GLN A 228 -12.98 2.85 26.16
CA GLN A 228 -13.89 2.34 27.17
C GLN A 228 -15.26 2.88 26.80
N GLU A 229 -16.22 1.98 26.60
CA GLU A 229 -17.63 2.37 26.50
C GLU A 229 -17.93 3.30 27.68
N PRO A 230 -18.65 4.42 27.45
CA PRO A 230 -18.95 5.35 28.52
C PRO A 230 -19.64 4.58 29.64
N ILE A 231 -19.02 4.59 30.83
CA ILE A 231 -19.61 4.03 32.03
C ILE A 231 -20.97 4.71 32.20
N PRO A 232 -22.10 3.98 32.14
CA PRO A 232 -23.40 4.59 32.38
C PRO A 232 -23.40 5.12 33.81
N MET A 233 -23.65 6.43 33.95
CA MET A 233 -23.94 7.08 35.25
C MET A 233 -25.35 6.77 35.69
#